data_AF-A0A563EE09-F1
#
_entry.id   AF-A0A563EE09-F1
#
_cell.length_a   1.000
_cell.length_b   1.000
_cell.length_c   1.000
_cell.angle_alpha   90.00
_cell.angle_beta   90.00
_cell.angle_gamma   90.00
#
_symmetry.space_group_name_H-M   'P 1'
#
loop_
_entity.id
_entity.type
_entity.pdbx_description
1 polymer ?
#
loop_
_entity_poly.entity_id
_entity_poly.type
_entity_poly.pdbx_seq_one_letter_code
_entity_poly.pdbx_strand_id
1 'polypeptide(L)'
;MPLFLLNPVAGRYLSFAEREEIAALKAQGAGVREIARRLGRDPSTISRELRRNAATRGGRLDYRASVAQWKADLLARRPKAAKLVTNDRLREYVQERLSGQVRRFDGTPVAGPVTIPWKGRNKPRRQDRRWATAWSPQQISRRLRLDFPDDESMRISHEAIYQALFIQGRGALRRELVACLRTGRALRVPRARSRQCRDGMVTPEVMISQRPAEACDRAVPGHWEGDLIIGLDRSAIGTLVERTTRFTMLLHLPRMVGFGVEPRVHNGPALAGRGAEAVRDAIAATITTLPDQLRQTLTWDRGKELAQHARLTIDTSVRV
;
A
#
# COMPACT_ATOMS: atom_id res chain seq x y z
N MET A 1 -39.52 9.97 21.28
CA MET A 1 -38.72 8.83 20.76
C MET A 1 -38.52 9.02 19.26
N PRO A 2 -37.44 9.65 18.77
CA PRO A 2 -37.22 9.76 17.34
C PRO A 2 -36.43 8.57 16.82
N LEU A 3 -37.00 7.91 15.81
CA LEU A 3 -36.44 6.85 14.98
C LEU A 3 -35.16 7.33 14.27
N PHE A 4 -34.06 6.62 14.48
CA PHE A 4 -32.82 6.77 13.70
C PHE A 4 -32.99 6.17 12.30
N LEU A 5 -33.68 6.88 11.40
CA LEU A 5 -33.52 6.68 9.96
C LEU A 5 -32.28 7.47 9.50
N LEU A 6 -31.10 6.88 9.70
CA LEU A 6 -29.87 7.34 9.05
C LEU A 6 -29.75 6.63 7.71
N ASN A 7 -29.81 7.41 6.62
CA ASN A 7 -29.51 6.96 5.26
C ASN A 7 -28.26 6.06 5.22
N PRO A 8 -28.29 4.91 4.54
CA PRO A 8 -27.13 4.04 4.44
C PRO A 8 -26.00 4.76 3.68
N VAL A 9 -24.80 4.76 4.27
CA VAL A 9 -23.57 5.23 3.62
C VAL A 9 -23.24 4.26 2.47
N ALA A 10 -23.89 4.45 1.32
CA ALA A 10 -23.74 3.60 0.16
C ALA A 10 -22.34 3.70 -0.45
N GLY A 11 -21.78 2.55 -0.84
CA GLY A 11 -20.62 2.44 -1.71
C GLY A 11 -19.40 1.81 -1.05
N ARG A 12 -18.74 2.50 -0.11
CA ARG A 12 -17.39 2.10 0.33
C ARG A 12 -17.32 1.16 1.54
N TYR A 13 -18.23 1.29 2.50
CA TYR A 13 -18.19 0.56 3.77
C TYR A 13 -19.39 -0.38 3.87
N LEU A 14 -19.23 -1.45 4.67
CA LEU A 14 -20.35 -2.30 5.06
C LEU A 14 -21.23 -1.52 6.03
N SER A 15 -22.53 -1.56 5.81
CA SER A 15 -23.57 -1.10 6.73
C SER A 15 -23.77 -2.08 7.89
N PHE A 16 -24.54 -1.67 8.90
CA PHE A 16 -24.92 -2.55 9.98
C PHE A 16 -25.77 -3.73 9.49
N ALA A 17 -26.77 -3.47 8.64
CA ALA A 17 -27.62 -4.49 8.05
C ALA A 17 -26.81 -5.53 7.26
N GLU A 18 -25.83 -5.10 6.45
CA GLU A 18 -24.93 -6.02 5.76
C GLU A 18 -24.09 -6.86 6.74
N ARG A 19 -23.70 -6.33 7.91
CA ARG A 19 -23.00 -7.09 8.94
C ARG A 19 -23.90 -8.11 9.64
N GLU A 20 -25.18 -7.80 9.84
CA GLU A 20 -26.16 -8.76 10.36
C GLU A 20 -26.35 -9.93 9.39
N GLU A 21 -26.51 -9.62 8.11
CA GLU A 21 -26.62 -10.64 7.06
C GLU A 21 -25.33 -11.49 6.97
N ILE A 22 -24.14 -10.89 7.07
CA ILE A 22 -22.87 -11.65 7.15
C ILE A 22 -22.90 -12.61 8.35
N ALA A 23 -23.39 -12.18 9.51
CA ALA A 23 -23.44 -13.00 10.71
C ALA A 23 -24.43 -14.17 10.56
N ALA A 24 -25.64 -13.91 10.04
CA ALA A 24 -26.65 -14.93 9.80
C ALA A 24 -26.18 -15.99 8.80
N LEU A 25 -25.65 -15.57 7.65
CA LEU A 25 -25.13 -16.46 6.64
C LEU A 25 -23.93 -17.26 7.15
N LYS A 26 -23.05 -16.64 7.95
CA LYS A 26 -21.92 -17.34 8.55
C LYS A 26 -22.37 -18.42 9.54
N ALA A 27 -23.42 -18.17 10.32
CA ALA A 27 -24.02 -19.14 11.23
C ALA A 27 -24.68 -20.31 10.49
N GLN A 28 -25.23 -20.07 9.29
CA GLN A 28 -25.74 -21.10 8.37
C GLN A 28 -24.63 -21.92 7.68
N GLY A 29 -23.35 -21.63 7.95
CA GLY A 29 -22.21 -22.30 7.33
C GLY A 29 -21.82 -21.76 5.95
N ALA A 30 -22.41 -20.65 5.50
CA ALA A 30 -22.10 -20.09 4.19
C ALA A 30 -20.61 -19.68 4.07
N GLY A 31 -20.04 -19.98 2.91
CA GLY A 31 -18.68 -19.60 2.57
C GLY A 31 -18.53 -18.10 2.28
N VAL A 32 -17.31 -17.55 2.39
CA VAL A 32 -17.04 -16.12 2.14
C VAL A 32 -17.55 -15.63 0.78
N ARG A 33 -17.42 -16.48 -0.27
CA ARG A 33 -17.86 -16.14 -1.64
C ARG A 33 -19.38 -16.16 -1.79
N GLU A 34 -20.03 -17.09 -1.11
CA GLU A 34 -21.49 -17.16 -1.10
C GLU A 34 -22.08 -15.93 -0.42
N ILE A 35 -21.53 -15.56 0.75
CA ILE A 35 -21.91 -14.35 1.47
C ILE A 35 -21.72 -13.10 0.59
N ALA A 36 -20.58 -13.02 -0.09
CA ALA A 36 -20.29 -11.94 -1.04
C ALA A 36 -21.31 -11.85 -2.18
N ARG A 37 -21.71 -12.99 -2.75
CA ARG A 37 -22.71 -13.05 -3.83
C ARG A 37 -24.08 -12.57 -3.36
N ARG A 38 -24.55 -13.06 -2.21
CA ARG A 38 -25.86 -12.66 -1.64
C ARG A 38 -25.91 -11.16 -1.31
N LEU A 39 -24.78 -10.58 -0.90
CA LEU A 39 -24.67 -9.17 -0.54
C LEU A 39 -24.28 -8.24 -1.69
N GLY A 40 -23.95 -8.75 -2.88
CA GLY A 40 -23.42 -7.95 -3.98
C GLY A 40 -22.09 -7.25 -3.63
N ARG A 41 -21.24 -7.87 -2.79
CA ARG A 41 -19.95 -7.33 -2.34
C ARG A 41 -18.78 -8.17 -2.82
N ASP A 42 -17.59 -7.56 -2.92
CA ASP A 42 -16.38 -8.30 -3.26
C ASP A 42 -16.01 -9.34 -2.16
N PRO A 43 -15.64 -10.59 -2.51
CA PRO A 43 -15.22 -11.61 -1.54
C PRO A 43 -14.10 -11.18 -0.60
N SER A 44 -13.19 -10.30 -1.05
CA SER A 44 -12.12 -9.77 -0.20
C SER A 44 -12.67 -8.82 0.87
N THR A 45 -13.76 -8.11 0.60
CA THR A 45 -14.43 -7.25 1.59
C THR A 45 -14.95 -8.10 2.73
N ILE A 46 -15.68 -9.17 2.42
CA ILE A 46 -16.20 -10.12 3.41
C ILE A 46 -15.06 -10.82 4.17
N SER A 47 -14.03 -11.30 3.46
CA SER A 47 -12.85 -11.92 4.08
C SER A 47 -12.14 -10.98 5.06
N ARG A 48 -11.93 -9.72 4.67
CA ARG A 48 -11.27 -8.72 5.52
C ARG A 48 -12.12 -8.35 6.73
N GLU A 49 -13.43 -8.22 6.55
CA GLU A 49 -14.39 -7.96 7.64
C GLU A 49 -14.33 -9.08 8.68
N LEU A 50 -14.55 -10.32 8.26
CA LEU A 50 -14.52 -11.49 9.14
C LEU A 50 -13.17 -11.63 9.85
N ARG A 51 -12.05 -11.42 9.16
CA ARG A 51 -10.71 -11.51 9.75
C ARG A 51 -10.44 -10.41 10.78
N ARG A 52 -10.85 -9.17 10.51
CA ARG A 52 -10.51 -8.01 11.37
C ARG A 52 -11.46 -7.87 12.56
N ASN A 53 -12.73 -8.25 12.39
CA ASN A 53 -13.78 -7.92 13.33
C ASN A 53 -14.32 -9.13 14.12
N ALA A 54 -13.97 -10.37 13.77
CA ALA A 54 -14.27 -11.52 14.62
C ALA A 54 -13.72 -11.33 16.04
N ALA A 55 -14.50 -11.77 17.04
CA ALA A 55 -14.10 -11.70 18.44
C ALA A 55 -13.32 -12.97 18.81
N THR A 56 -12.19 -12.78 19.49
CA THR A 56 -11.42 -13.87 20.09
C THR A 56 -11.63 -13.80 21.60
N ARG A 57 -12.77 -14.27 22.10
CA ARG A 57 -12.93 -14.60 23.52
C ARG A 57 -13.37 -16.06 23.59
N GLY A 58 -12.49 -16.92 24.12
CA GLY A 58 -12.80 -18.35 24.34
C GLY A 58 -12.30 -19.33 23.29
N GLY A 59 -11.27 -18.99 22.49
CA GLY A 59 -10.64 -19.94 21.56
C GLY A 59 -11.42 -20.27 20.28
N ARG A 60 -12.66 -19.76 20.13
CA ARG A 60 -13.45 -19.83 18.89
C ARG A 60 -13.60 -18.43 18.26
N LEU A 61 -13.57 -18.40 16.93
CA LEU A 61 -13.75 -17.19 16.11
C LEU A 61 -15.25 -16.89 15.94
N ASP A 62 -15.84 -16.19 16.89
CA ASP A 62 -17.25 -15.82 16.81
C ASP A 62 -17.41 -14.43 16.17
N TYR A 63 -18.13 -14.37 15.05
CA TYR A 63 -18.47 -13.12 14.38
C TYR A 63 -19.83 -12.61 14.86
N ARG A 64 -19.85 -11.42 15.49
CA ARG A 64 -21.09 -10.74 15.92
C ARG A 64 -21.19 -9.39 15.23
N ALA A 65 -22.32 -9.14 14.56
CA ALA A 65 -22.55 -7.91 13.78
C ALA A 65 -22.42 -6.63 14.64
N SER A 66 -23.01 -6.62 15.84
CA SER A 66 -22.93 -5.49 16.78
C SER A 66 -21.50 -5.16 17.21
N VAL A 67 -20.69 -6.19 17.53
CA VAL A 67 -19.28 -6.01 17.89
C VAL A 67 -18.46 -5.53 16.69
N ALA A 68 -18.73 -6.09 15.50
CA ALA A 68 -18.05 -5.71 14.28
C ALA A 68 -18.37 -4.25 13.89
N GLN A 69 -19.62 -3.83 14.04
CA GLN A 69 -20.06 -2.46 13.85
C GLN A 69 -19.41 -1.51 14.85
N TRP A 70 -19.45 -1.83 16.14
CA TRP A 70 -18.81 -1.03 17.18
C TRP A 70 -17.29 -0.86 16.93
N LYS A 71 -16.58 -1.93 16.54
CA LYS A 71 -15.17 -1.87 16.16
C LYS A 71 -14.97 -0.98 14.93
N ALA A 72 -15.81 -1.10 13.91
CA ALA A 72 -15.73 -0.28 12.71
C ALA A 72 -15.95 1.21 13.04
N ASP A 73 -16.94 1.54 13.86
CA ASP A 73 -17.23 2.90 14.30
C ASP A 73 -16.10 3.47 15.17
N LEU A 74 -15.55 2.68 16.10
CA LEU A 74 -14.40 3.08 16.91
C LEU A 74 -13.17 3.42 16.04
N LEU A 75 -12.89 2.61 15.03
CA LEU A 75 -11.80 2.84 14.08
C LEU A 75 -12.09 4.00 13.12
N ALA A 76 -13.36 4.23 12.78
CA ALA A 76 -13.81 5.30 11.88
C ALA A 76 -13.79 6.67 12.57
N ARG A 77 -14.11 6.74 13.87
CA ARG A 77 -14.14 7.98 14.66
C ARG A 77 -12.87 8.83 14.52
N ARG A 78 -11.71 8.20 14.28
CA ARG A 78 -10.36 8.81 14.17
C ARG A 78 -10.20 10.21 14.82
N PRO A 79 -10.51 10.41 16.11
CA PRO A 79 -10.15 11.65 16.77
C PRO A 79 -8.78 11.40 17.37
N LYS A 80 -7.73 11.84 16.70
CA LYS A 80 -6.44 11.99 17.36
C LYS A 80 -6.08 13.45 17.24
N ALA A 81 -6.58 14.25 18.18
CA ALA A 81 -5.91 15.50 18.50
C ALA A 81 -4.41 15.16 18.58
N ALA A 82 -3.60 15.82 17.74
CA ALA A 82 -2.22 15.41 17.61
C ALA A 82 -1.53 15.54 18.97
N LYS A 83 -0.62 14.62 19.32
CA LYS A 83 0.00 14.58 20.65
C LYS A 83 0.68 15.91 21.03
N LEU A 84 1.14 16.67 20.04
CA LEU A 84 1.72 18.01 20.21
C LEU A 84 0.67 19.11 20.46
N VAL A 85 -0.59 18.90 20.10
CA VAL A 85 -1.70 19.79 20.46
C VAL A 85 -2.08 19.58 21.92
N THR A 86 -2.12 18.33 22.38
CA THR A 86 -2.61 17.97 23.71
C THR A 86 -1.55 18.04 24.82
N ASN A 87 -0.26 18.06 24.46
CA ASN A 87 0.84 18.08 25.43
C ASN A 87 1.77 19.26 25.14
N ASP A 88 1.59 20.33 25.93
CA ASP A 88 2.28 21.60 25.80
C ASP A 88 3.78 21.47 26.08
N ARG A 89 4.14 20.73 27.13
CA ARG A 89 5.54 20.45 27.51
C ARG A 89 6.29 19.75 26.38
N LEU A 90 5.68 18.74 25.76
CA LEU A 90 6.25 18.04 24.63
C LEU A 90 6.38 18.96 23.40
N ARG A 91 5.36 19.80 23.16
CA ARG A 91 5.37 20.77 22.07
C ARG A 91 6.51 21.76 22.23
N GLU A 92 6.68 22.36 23.40
CA GLU A 92 7.75 23.32 23.70
C GLU A 92 9.13 22.70 23.51
N TYR A 93 9.36 21.52 24.09
CA TYR A 93 10.63 20.80 23.92
C TYR A 93 10.96 20.56 22.44
N VAL A 94 9.97 20.14 21.65
CA VAL A 94 10.16 19.91 20.20
C VAL A 94 10.45 21.23 19.49
N GLN A 95 9.76 22.33 19.82
CA GLN A 95 9.98 23.64 19.19
C GLN A 95 11.37 24.20 19.47
N GLU A 96 11.85 24.13 20.72
CA GLU A 96 13.19 24.61 21.10
C GLU A 96 14.30 23.86 20.38
N ARG A 97 14.19 22.53 20.32
CA ARG A 97 15.20 21.70 19.63
C ARG A 97 15.15 21.88 18.12
N LEU A 98 13.98 22.11 17.54
CA LEU A 98 13.83 22.46 16.12
C LEU A 98 14.31 23.88 15.82
N SER A 99 14.19 24.83 16.73
CA SER A 99 14.67 26.21 16.52
C SER A 99 16.18 26.35 16.72
N GLY A 100 16.82 25.36 17.35
CA GLY A 100 18.24 25.40 17.72
C GLY A 100 18.51 26.26 18.96
N GLN A 101 17.47 26.75 19.62
CA GLN A 101 17.57 27.49 20.88
C GLN A 101 17.59 26.50 22.04
N VAL A 102 18.71 25.83 22.24
CA VAL A 102 18.90 24.92 23.37
C VAL A 102 19.44 25.73 24.54
N ARG A 103 18.73 25.75 25.67
CA ARG A 103 19.22 26.33 26.92
C ARG A 103 19.63 25.22 27.89
N ARG A 104 20.69 25.44 28.66
CA ARG A 104 21.04 24.61 29.82
C ARG A 104 20.07 24.90 30.97
N PHE A 105 20.13 24.09 32.03
CA PHE A 105 19.28 24.22 33.22
C PHE A 105 19.41 25.60 33.91
N ASP A 106 20.57 26.24 33.78
CA ASP A 106 20.88 27.59 34.27
C ASP A 106 20.39 28.72 33.33
N GLY A 107 19.68 28.38 32.24
CA GLY A 107 19.19 29.34 31.25
C GLY A 107 20.23 29.76 30.20
N THR A 108 21.49 29.31 30.30
CA THR A 108 22.55 29.68 29.33
C THR A 108 22.29 29.03 27.97
N PRO A 109 22.43 29.77 26.85
CA PRO A 109 22.27 29.19 25.52
C PRO A 109 23.45 28.24 25.23
N VAL A 110 23.14 27.01 24.86
CA VAL A 110 24.12 26.05 24.34
C VAL A 110 24.47 26.47 22.92
N ALA A 111 25.70 26.91 22.72
CA ALA A 111 26.23 27.16 21.38
C ALA A 111 26.17 25.86 20.55
N GLY A 112 25.48 25.90 19.41
CA GLY A 112 25.48 24.79 18.46
C GLY A 112 26.85 24.64 17.76
N PRO A 113 27.05 23.59 16.95
CA PRO A 113 28.30 23.37 16.24
C PRO A 113 28.66 24.56 15.35
N VAL A 114 29.93 24.95 15.33
CA VAL A 114 30.44 26.03 14.48
C VAL A 114 30.16 25.70 13.01
N THR A 115 29.36 26.54 12.37
CA THR A 115 29.05 26.39 10.95
C THR A 115 30.11 27.00 10.08
N ILE A 116 30.61 26.23 9.13
CA ILE A 116 31.41 26.77 8.03
C ILE A 116 30.47 27.56 7.10
N PRO A 117 30.82 28.81 6.71
CA PRO A 117 30.06 29.58 5.72
C PRO A 117 29.89 28.80 4.42
N TRP A 118 28.72 28.92 3.79
CA TRP A 118 28.39 28.17 2.59
C TRP A 118 29.27 28.59 1.38
N LYS A 119 30.04 27.64 0.82
CA LYS A 119 31.02 27.87 -0.28
C LYS A 119 30.46 27.74 -1.72
N GLY A 120 29.17 27.95 -1.95
CA GLY A 120 28.70 28.31 -3.29
C GLY A 120 28.62 27.26 -4.42
N ARG A 121 29.16 26.03 -4.32
CA ARG A 121 29.20 25.13 -5.49
C ARG A 121 28.10 24.05 -5.55
N ASN A 122 27.37 24.07 -6.68
CA ASN A 122 26.54 23.00 -7.27
C ASN A 122 25.31 22.46 -6.53
N LYS A 123 24.50 23.30 -5.85
CA LYS A 123 23.06 22.99 -5.60
C LYS A 123 22.20 24.28 -5.54
N PRO A 124 21.13 24.43 -6.35
CA PRO A 124 20.36 25.67 -6.48
C PRO A 124 19.41 25.99 -5.30
N ARG A 125 19.48 25.27 -4.16
CA ARG A 125 18.46 25.38 -3.11
C ARG A 125 18.97 25.19 -1.68
N ARG A 126 19.98 25.93 -1.22
CA ARG A 126 20.28 26.08 0.23
C ARG A 126 20.96 27.42 0.51
N GLN A 127 20.18 28.39 0.99
CA GLN A 127 20.69 29.59 1.67
C GLN A 127 21.34 29.19 3.01
N ASP A 128 22.08 30.11 3.64
CA ASP A 128 22.54 30.03 5.03
C ASP A 128 21.33 29.93 5.96
N ARG A 129 20.90 28.70 6.22
CA ARG A 129 19.69 28.41 6.98
C ARG A 129 20.09 28.03 8.41
N ARG A 130 19.25 28.43 9.37
CA ARG A 130 19.37 28.19 10.83
C ARG A 130 19.47 26.70 11.25
N TRP A 131 19.47 25.74 10.32
CA TRP A 131 19.40 24.30 10.61
C TRP A 131 20.65 23.70 11.26
N ALA A 132 21.79 24.38 11.20
CA ALA A 132 23.03 23.78 11.69
C ALA A 132 23.12 23.72 13.22
N THR A 133 22.44 24.63 13.91
CA THR A 133 22.27 24.59 15.37
C THR A 133 21.01 23.82 15.78
N ALA A 134 20.11 23.53 14.82
CA ALA A 134 18.86 22.82 15.05
C ALA A 134 18.99 21.29 15.01
N TRP A 135 18.16 20.62 15.79
CA TRP A 135 18.09 19.17 15.86
C TRP A 135 17.12 18.61 14.81
N SER A 136 17.44 17.46 14.23
CA SER A 136 16.49 16.79 13.33
C SER A 136 15.34 16.15 14.12
N PRO A 137 14.13 15.99 13.53
CA PRO A 137 13.04 15.25 14.16
C PRO A 137 13.42 13.86 14.69
N GLN A 138 14.35 13.16 14.02
CA GLN A 138 14.89 11.87 14.49
C GLN A 138 15.74 12.02 15.75
N GLN A 139 16.62 13.03 15.80
CA GLN A 139 17.45 13.29 16.98
C GLN A 139 16.56 13.63 18.18
N ILE A 140 15.55 14.48 17.99
CA ILE A 140 14.58 14.85 19.03
C ILE A 140 13.83 13.63 19.56
N SER A 141 13.26 12.81 18.65
CA SER A 141 12.52 11.60 19.01
C SER A 141 13.34 10.58 19.80
N ARG A 142 14.64 10.45 19.49
CA ARG A 142 15.57 9.58 20.25
C ARG A 142 15.95 10.20 21.59
N ARG A 143 16.24 11.51 21.61
CA ARG A 143 16.69 12.22 22.81
C ARG A 143 15.62 12.26 23.90
N LEU A 144 14.34 12.40 23.53
CA LEU A 144 13.22 12.36 24.47
C LEU A 144 13.19 11.09 25.35
N ARG A 145 13.70 9.96 24.86
CA ARG A 145 13.80 8.72 25.64
C ARG A 145 14.91 8.77 26.69
N LEU A 146 15.95 9.56 26.45
CA LEU A 146 17.09 9.72 27.35
C LEU A 146 16.83 10.82 28.38
N ASP A 147 16.26 11.95 27.96
CA ASP A 147 15.98 13.08 28.85
C ASP A 147 14.79 12.81 29.78
N PHE A 148 13.86 11.95 29.36
CA PHE A 148 12.66 11.59 30.12
C PHE A 148 12.47 10.07 30.15
N PRO A 149 13.34 9.29 30.81
CA PRO A 149 13.30 7.83 30.77
C PRO A 149 11.98 7.26 31.31
N ASP A 150 11.42 7.87 32.36
CA ASP A 150 10.24 7.35 33.07
C ASP A 150 8.90 7.98 32.61
N ASP A 151 8.95 8.97 31.72
CA ASP A 151 7.75 9.68 31.24
C ASP A 151 7.38 9.26 29.80
N GLU A 152 6.38 8.38 29.70
CA GLU A 152 5.83 7.93 28.41
C GLU A 152 5.07 9.04 27.66
N SER A 153 4.56 10.04 28.39
CA SER A 153 3.87 11.19 27.78
C SER A 153 4.82 11.98 26.87
N MET A 154 6.13 11.94 27.14
CA MET A 154 7.16 12.60 26.34
C MET A 154 7.59 11.81 25.09
N ARG A 155 6.99 10.63 24.81
CA ARG A 155 7.32 9.81 23.63
C ARG A 155 6.63 10.32 22.37
N ILE A 156 7.39 10.63 21.33
CA ILE A 156 6.83 10.94 20.00
C ILE A 156 7.71 10.36 18.89
N SER A 157 7.06 9.88 17.82
CA SER A 157 7.77 9.47 16.60
C SER A 157 8.23 10.69 15.81
N HIS A 158 9.44 10.63 15.25
CA HIS A 158 9.94 11.62 14.31
C HIS A 158 9.03 11.82 13.09
N GLU A 159 8.27 10.79 12.68
CA GLU A 159 7.26 10.90 11.64
C GLU A 159 6.09 11.79 12.07
N ALA A 160 5.66 11.72 13.34
CA ALA A 160 4.61 12.58 13.86
C ALA A 160 5.07 14.04 13.92
N ILE A 161 6.33 14.30 14.26
CA ILE A 161 6.94 15.64 14.20
C ILE A 161 6.95 16.15 12.75
N TYR A 162 7.39 15.35 11.76
CA TYR A 162 7.32 15.75 10.34
C TYR A 162 5.91 16.06 9.88
N GLN A 163 4.94 15.25 10.28
CA GLN A 163 3.55 15.47 9.90
C GLN A 163 2.99 16.76 10.51
N ALA A 164 3.36 17.10 11.74
CA ALA A 164 2.98 18.37 12.37
C ALA A 164 3.62 19.59 11.68
N LEU A 165 4.83 19.44 11.10
CA LEU A 165 5.48 20.49 10.31
C LEU A 165 4.88 20.67 8.91
N PHE A 166 4.45 19.57 8.25
CA PHE A 166 3.98 19.60 6.86
C PHE A 166 2.47 19.75 6.69
N ILE A 167 1.67 19.39 7.71
CA ILE A 167 0.21 19.43 7.63
C ILE A 167 -0.31 20.56 8.51
N GLN A 168 -0.71 21.65 7.86
CA GLN A 168 -1.23 22.85 8.52
C GLN A 168 -2.42 22.55 9.44
N GLY A 169 -3.30 21.62 9.06
CA GLY A 169 -4.46 21.19 9.88
C GLY A 169 -4.15 20.32 11.10
N ARG A 170 -2.88 19.95 11.36
CA ARG A 170 -2.47 19.26 12.60
C ARG A 170 -1.93 20.21 13.68
N GLY A 171 -1.80 21.50 13.35
CA GLY A 171 -1.95 22.64 14.27
C GLY A 171 -1.14 22.61 15.58
N ALA A 172 0.14 22.26 15.58
CA ALA A 172 0.91 22.20 16.83
C ALA A 172 2.33 22.77 16.78
N LEU A 173 2.90 23.05 15.62
CA LEU A 173 4.27 23.60 15.51
C LEU A 173 4.25 24.82 14.60
N ARG A 174 5.05 25.84 14.94
CA ARG A 174 5.19 27.05 14.11
C ARG A 174 5.70 26.68 12.72
N ARG A 175 5.04 27.19 11.66
CA ARG A 175 5.35 26.89 10.25
C ARG A 175 6.79 27.26 9.88
N GLU A 176 7.35 28.29 10.52
CA GLU A 176 8.71 28.78 10.33
C GLU A 176 9.78 27.72 10.68
N LEU A 177 9.47 26.75 11.55
CA LEU A 177 10.40 25.68 11.96
C LEU A 177 10.78 24.75 10.80
N VAL A 178 10.02 24.76 9.70
CA VAL A 178 10.39 24.12 8.44
C VAL A 178 11.75 24.62 7.93
N ALA A 179 12.08 25.90 8.14
CA ALA A 179 13.35 26.50 7.70
C ALA A 179 14.56 25.89 8.42
N CYS A 180 14.34 25.34 9.61
CA CYS A 180 15.36 24.67 10.43
C CYS A 180 15.56 23.19 10.05
N LEU A 181 14.76 22.63 9.13
CA LEU A 181 15.01 21.29 8.61
C LEU A 181 16.21 21.31 7.65
N ARG A 182 17.07 20.29 7.72
CA ARG A 182 18.24 20.15 6.82
C ARG A 182 17.87 20.23 5.35
N THR A 183 16.70 19.71 4.94
CA THR A 183 16.24 19.81 3.55
C THR A 183 15.55 21.14 3.24
N GLY A 184 15.08 21.85 4.27
CA GLY A 184 14.21 23.04 4.27
C GLY A 184 13.14 23.02 3.18
N ARG A 185 12.46 21.88 3.07
CA ARG A 185 11.29 21.70 2.22
C ARG A 185 10.05 21.98 3.07
N ALA A 186 9.15 22.81 2.60
CA ALA A 186 7.86 23.06 3.25
C ALA A 186 6.81 21.97 3.01
N LEU A 187 7.06 21.07 2.06
CA LEU A 187 6.17 19.96 1.74
C LEU A 187 6.94 18.65 1.72
N ARG A 188 6.27 17.58 2.15
CA ARG A 188 6.80 16.22 2.06
C ARG A 188 6.89 15.80 0.60
N VAL A 189 8.03 15.26 0.20
CA VAL A 189 8.17 14.64 -1.12
C VAL A 189 7.66 13.20 -1.04
N PRO A 190 6.75 12.77 -1.94
CA PRO A 190 6.34 11.38 -2.01
C PRO A 190 7.57 10.47 -2.19
N ARG A 191 7.60 9.32 -1.51
CA ARG A 191 8.71 8.36 -1.67
C ARG A 191 8.85 8.02 -3.15
N ALA A 192 10.06 7.84 -3.66
CA ALA A 192 10.30 7.56 -5.09
C ALA A 192 9.44 6.41 -5.65
N ARG A 193 9.09 5.43 -4.80
CA ARG A 193 8.16 4.33 -5.12
C ARG A 193 6.75 4.76 -5.54
N SER A 194 6.26 5.92 -5.06
CA SER A 194 4.99 6.50 -5.50
C SER A 194 5.13 7.45 -6.70
N ARG A 195 6.36 7.82 -7.06
CA ARG A 195 6.68 8.52 -8.32
C ARG A 195 6.91 7.56 -9.48
N GLN A 196 7.17 6.29 -9.20
CA GLN A 196 6.88 5.22 -10.15
C GLN A 196 5.35 5.13 -10.31
N CYS A 197 4.79 6.14 -10.96
CA CYS A 197 3.66 5.90 -11.83
C CYS A 197 4.11 4.79 -12.79
N ARG A 198 3.22 3.84 -13.05
CA ARG A 198 3.49 2.72 -13.96
C ARG A 198 3.57 3.28 -15.38
N ASP A 199 4.72 3.83 -15.76
CA ASP A 199 4.99 4.18 -17.15
C ASP A 199 5.05 2.88 -17.95
N GLY A 200 3.95 2.60 -18.63
CA GLY A 200 3.67 1.39 -19.39
C GLY A 200 2.37 0.68 -18.98
N MET A 201 1.32 1.42 -18.64
CA MET A 201 0.01 0.82 -18.37
C MET A 201 -0.51 0.16 -19.66
N VAL A 202 -0.71 -1.15 -19.59
CA VAL A 202 -1.49 -1.96 -20.53
C VAL A 202 -2.80 -1.23 -20.86
N THR A 203 -3.23 -1.30 -22.12
CA THR A 203 -4.38 -0.61 -22.73
C THR A 203 -5.65 -0.62 -21.87
N PRO A 204 -6.53 0.38 -22.02
CA PRO A 204 -7.59 0.71 -21.06
C PRO A 204 -8.74 -0.31 -20.88
N GLU A 205 -8.71 -1.49 -21.52
CA GLU A 205 -9.99 -2.14 -21.87
C GLU A 205 -10.49 -3.23 -20.91
N VAL A 206 -9.66 -3.82 -20.05
CA VAL A 206 -10.14 -4.87 -19.13
C VAL A 206 -9.74 -4.58 -17.68
N MET A 207 -10.70 -4.09 -16.90
CA MET A 207 -10.58 -3.99 -15.45
C MET A 207 -10.99 -5.31 -14.79
N ILE A 208 -10.42 -5.61 -13.61
CA ILE A 208 -10.83 -6.78 -12.80
C ILE A 208 -12.35 -6.77 -12.52
N SER A 209 -12.96 -5.59 -12.45
CA SER A 209 -14.40 -5.41 -12.27
C SER A 209 -15.25 -5.84 -13.47
N GLN A 210 -14.67 -5.99 -14.67
CA GLN A 210 -15.35 -6.42 -15.89
C GLN A 210 -15.24 -7.93 -16.13
N ARG A 211 -14.68 -8.68 -15.17
CA ARG A 211 -14.62 -10.13 -15.27
C ARG A 211 -16.04 -10.73 -15.30
N PRO A 212 -16.26 -11.82 -16.05
CA PRO A 212 -17.50 -12.58 -15.98
C PRO A 212 -17.80 -13.00 -14.54
N ALA A 213 -19.07 -13.06 -14.16
CA ALA A 213 -19.48 -13.37 -12.79
C ALA A 213 -19.00 -14.78 -12.37
N GLU A 214 -18.94 -15.71 -13.33
CA GLU A 214 -18.46 -17.08 -13.18
C GLU A 214 -16.98 -17.13 -12.80
N ALA A 215 -16.18 -16.16 -13.27
CA ALA A 215 -14.78 -16.06 -12.86
C ALA A 215 -14.64 -15.58 -11.40
N CYS A 216 -15.60 -14.83 -10.86
CA CYS A 216 -15.49 -14.26 -9.52
C CYS A 216 -15.68 -15.29 -8.40
N ASP A 217 -16.59 -16.25 -8.57
CA ASP A 217 -16.89 -17.24 -7.54
C ASP A 217 -15.93 -18.44 -7.53
N ARG A 218 -15.17 -18.63 -8.62
CA ARG A 218 -14.23 -19.76 -8.81
C ARG A 218 -14.92 -21.11 -8.64
N ALA A 219 -16.17 -21.21 -9.11
CA ALA A 219 -16.95 -22.45 -9.06
C ALA A 219 -16.78 -23.30 -10.33
N VAL A 220 -16.48 -22.66 -11.46
CA VAL A 220 -16.37 -23.32 -12.77
C VAL A 220 -14.90 -23.44 -13.17
N PRO A 221 -14.42 -24.64 -13.57
CA PRO A 221 -13.09 -24.80 -14.14
C PRO A 221 -12.90 -24.02 -15.44
N GLY A 222 -11.67 -23.60 -15.74
CA GLY A 222 -11.29 -22.96 -17.00
C GLY A 222 -11.02 -21.45 -16.88
N HIS A 223 -11.08 -20.91 -15.67
CA HIS A 223 -10.63 -19.56 -15.36
C HIS A 223 -9.24 -19.60 -14.73
N TRP A 224 -8.26 -18.98 -15.39
CA TRP A 224 -6.85 -19.03 -15.02
C TRP A 224 -6.38 -17.72 -14.40
N GLU A 225 -5.50 -17.83 -13.41
CA GLU A 225 -4.79 -16.72 -12.78
C GLU A 225 -3.30 -16.92 -13.07
N GLY A 226 -2.71 -15.98 -13.76
CA GLY A 226 -1.32 -16.02 -14.15
C GLY A 226 -0.47 -15.03 -13.37
N ASP A 227 0.73 -15.46 -13.00
CA ASP A 227 1.71 -14.65 -12.29
C ASP A 227 3.12 -14.96 -12.80
N LEU A 228 4.03 -13.99 -12.65
CA LEU A 228 5.42 -14.11 -13.07
C LEU A 228 6.35 -14.17 -11.85
N ILE A 229 6.99 -15.32 -11.66
CA ILE A 229 8.02 -15.49 -10.64
C ILE A 229 9.36 -15.07 -11.24
N ILE A 230 10.04 -14.10 -10.61
CA ILE A 230 11.37 -13.64 -11.02
C ILE A 230 12.41 -14.25 -10.08
N GLY A 231 13.35 -15.00 -10.65
CA GLY A 231 14.48 -15.60 -9.94
C GLY A 231 15.74 -14.74 -9.98
N LEU A 232 16.84 -15.34 -9.52
CA LEU A 232 18.17 -14.75 -9.60
C LEU A 232 18.57 -14.52 -11.06
N ASP A 233 19.47 -13.56 -11.28
CA ASP A 233 19.97 -13.18 -12.61
C ASP A 233 18.87 -12.87 -13.64
N ARG A 234 17.73 -12.37 -13.15
CA ARG A 234 16.56 -11.99 -13.96
C ARG A 234 15.96 -13.17 -14.75
N SER A 235 16.22 -14.41 -14.34
CA SER A 235 15.44 -15.56 -14.78
C SER A 235 13.97 -15.37 -14.41
N ALA A 236 13.08 -15.99 -15.17
CA ALA A 236 11.66 -15.92 -14.89
C ALA A 236 10.97 -17.25 -15.19
N ILE A 237 9.90 -17.51 -14.46
CA ILE A 237 8.96 -18.61 -14.72
C ILE A 237 7.57 -18.00 -14.67
N GLY A 238 6.78 -18.22 -15.73
CA GLY A 238 5.37 -17.88 -15.70
C GLY A 238 4.61 -19.00 -14.98
N THR A 239 3.54 -18.66 -14.29
CA THR A 239 2.64 -19.63 -13.66
C THR A 239 1.24 -19.40 -14.19
N LEU A 240 0.52 -20.48 -14.46
CA LEU A 240 -0.91 -20.47 -14.77
C LEU A 240 -1.61 -21.36 -13.76
N VAL A 241 -2.43 -20.75 -12.91
CA VAL A 241 -3.17 -21.45 -11.86
C VAL A 241 -4.65 -21.44 -12.19
N GLU A 242 -5.23 -22.62 -12.37
CA GLU A 242 -6.67 -22.78 -12.55
C GLU A 242 -7.38 -22.46 -11.23
N ARG A 243 -8.35 -21.54 -11.25
CA ARG A 243 -8.84 -20.89 -10.02
C ARG A 243 -9.74 -21.80 -9.18
N THR A 244 -10.32 -22.84 -9.76
CA THR A 244 -11.23 -23.78 -9.09
C THR A 244 -10.48 -24.96 -8.46
N THR A 245 -9.79 -25.75 -9.29
CA THR A 245 -9.01 -26.95 -8.95
C THR A 245 -7.62 -26.66 -8.39
N ARG A 246 -7.08 -25.46 -8.63
CA ARG A 246 -5.68 -25.08 -8.30
C ARG A 246 -4.62 -25.84 -9.06
N PHE A 247 -5.02 -26.52 -10.14
CA PHE A 247 -4.07 -27.09 -11.08
C PHE A 247 -3.14 -25.99 -11.60
N THR A 248 -1.83 -26.24 -11.50
CA THR A 248 -0.80 -25.24 -11.79
C THR A 248 0.07 -25.73 -12.93
N MET A 249 0.18 -24.92 -13.97
CA MET A 249 1.09 -25.13 -15.10
C MET A 249 2.23 -24.12 -15.00
N LEU A 250 3.45 -24.59 -15.20
CA LEU A 250 4.64 -23.75 -15.23
C LEU A 250 5.02 -23.44 -16.67
N LEU A 251 5.20 -22.16 -16.95
CA LEU A 251 5.64 -21.64 -18.24
C LEU A 251 7.14 -21.46 -18.19
N HIS A 252 7.85 -22.30 -18.94
CA HIS A 252 9.29 -22.15 -19.10
C HIS A 252 9.59 -20.93 -19.99
N LEU A 253 10.35 -19.96 -19.46
CA LEU A 253 10.73 -18.74 -20.15
C LEU A 253 12.25 -18.72 -20.35
N PRO A 254 12.77 -19.34 -21.43
CA PRO A 254 14.19 -19.40 -21.68
C PRO A 254 14.77 -18.03 -22.02
N ARG A 255 16.08 -17.88 -21.79
CA ARG A 255 16.83 -16.71 -22.24
C ARG A 255 16.86 -16.68 -23.76
N MET A 256 16.67 -15.49 -24.33
CA MET A 256 16.73 -15.30 -25.78
C MET A 256 18.17 -15.14 -26.24
N VAL A 257 18.40 -15.32 -27.55
CA VAL A 257 19.70 -15.12 -28.19
C VAL A 257 20.24 -13.72 -27.88
N GLY A 258 21.54 -13.63 -27.57
CA GLY A 258 22.22 -12.37 -27.23
C GLY A 258 22.21 -12.00 -25.74
N PHE A 259 21.47 -12.73 -24.88
CA PHE A 259 21.48 -12.47 -23.43
C PHE A 259 22.88 -12.68 -22.82
N GLY A 260 23.46 -11.63 -22.25
CA GLY A 260 24.77 -11.67 -21.59
C GLY A 260 25.97 -11.57 -22.55
N VAL A 261 25.72 -11.57 -23.85
CA VAL A 261 26.74 -11.36 -24.90
C VAL A 261 26.70 -9.91 -25.38
N GLU A 262 25.52 -9.38 -25.65
CA GLU A 262 25.35 -8.01 -26.13
C GLU A 262 25.10 -7.01 -24.99
N PRO A 263 25.66 -5.79 -25.05
CA PRO A 263 25.36 -4.74 -24.10
C PRO A 263 23.86 -4.40 -24.07
N ARG A 264 23.31 -4.24 -22.87
CA ARG A 264 21.89 -3.90 -22.71
C ARG A 264 21.57 -2.53 -23.30
N VAL A 265 20.72 -2.50 -24.31
CA VAL A 265 20.13 -1.27 -24.85
C VAL A 265 18.95 -0.80 -23.99
N HIS A 266 18.88 0.49 -23.68
CA HIS A 266 17.72 1.07 -22.99
C HIS A 266 16.48 0.97 -23.88
N ASN A 267 15.37 0.43 -23.36
CA ASN A 267 14.14 0.10 -24.13
C ASN A 267 14.34 -0.88 -25.30
N GLY A 268 15.46 -1.62 -25.32
CA GLY A 268 15.68 -2.72 -26.25
C GLY A 268 14.87 -3.99 -25.90
N PRO A 269 14.95 -5.04 -26.74
CA PRO A 269 14.23 -6.29 -26.54
C PRO A 269 14.55 -6.92 -25.18
N ALA A 270 13.56 -7.55 -24.58
CA ALA A 270 13.68 -8.18 -23.27
C ALA A 270 14.31 -9.57 -23.38
N LEU A 271 15.63 -9.62 -23.63
CA LEU A 271 16.36 -10.87 -23.88
C LEU A 271 16.42 -11.85 -22.69
N ALA A 272 16.02 -11.41 -21.50
CA ALA A 272 15.98 -12.23 -20.30
C ALA A 272 14.84 -13.29 -20.29
N GLY A 273 14.05 -13.39 -21.35
CA GLY A 273 12.91 -14.33 -21.46
C GLY A 273 11.61 -13.84 -20.80
N ARG A 274 11.64 -12.74 -20.05
CA ARG A 274 10.46 -12.13 -19.40
C ARG A 274 9.78 -11.01 -20.21
N GLY A 275 10.05 -10.95 -21.50
CA GLY A 275 9.43 -9.99 -22.41
C GLY A 275 7.97 -10.32 -22.71
N ALA A 276 7.23 -9.33 -23.21
CA ALA A 276 5.82 -9.54 -23.56
C ALA A 276 5.61 -10.62 -24.63
N GLU A 277 6.54 -10.70 -25.58
CA GLU A 277 6.55 -11.71 -26.64
C GLU A 277 6.81 -13.12 -26.09
N ALA A 278 7.92 -13.30 -25.37
CA ALA A 278 8.27 -14.59 -24.77
C ALA A 278 7.19 -15.13 -23.82
N VAL A 279 6.56 -14.25 -23.03
CA VAL A 279 5.46 -14.62 -22.13
C VAL A 279 4.21 -14.98 -22.93
N ARG A 280 3.83 -14.20 -23.95
CA ARG A 280 2.71 -14.52 -24.85
C ARG A 280 2.90 -15.90 -25.48
N ASP A 281 4.06 -16.16 -26.07
CA ASP A 281 4.33 -17.39 -26.79
C ASP A 281 4.31 -18.61 -25.87
N ALA A 282 4.90 -18.49 -24.67
CA ALA A 282 4.86 -19.55 -23.67
C ALA A 282 3.43 -19.82 -23.18
N ILE A 283 2.62 -18.77 -22.94
CA ILE A 283 1.20 -18.93 -22.59
C ILE A 283 0.46 -19.61 -23.73
N ALA A 284 0.63 -19.14 -24.97
CA ALA A 284 -0.07 -19.68 -26.13
C ALA A 284 0.26 -21.16 -26.36
N ALA A 285 1.56 -21.53 -26.32
CA ALA A 285 2.00 -22.91 -26.45
C ALA A 285 1.43 -23.82 -25.36
N THR A 286 1.25 -23.31 -24.14
CA THR A 286 0.75 -24.08 -23.01
C THR A 286 -0.78 -24.19 -23.01
N ILE A 287 -1.47 -23.06 -23.14
CA ILE A 287 -2.94 -22.99 -23.11
C ILE A 287 -3.55 -23.75 -24.28
N THR A 288 -2.93 -23.73 -25.47
CA THR A 288 -3.48 -24.42 -26.66
C THR A 288 -3.51 -25.94 -26.51
N THR A 289 -2.76 -26.52 -25.56
CA THR A 289 -2.84 -27.96 -25.22
C THR A 289 -4.10 -28.35 -24.45
N LEU A 290 -4.79 -27.37 -23.85
CA LEU A 290 -5.98 -27.61 -23.05
C LEU A 290 -7.24 -27.67 -23.92
N PRO A 291 -8.24 -28.50 -23.56
CA PRO A 291 -9.56 -28.49 -24.21
C PRO A 291 -10.24 -27.12 -24.12
N ASP A 292 -11.07 -26.78 -25.12
CA ASP A 292 -11.79 -25.50 -25.20
C ASP A 292 -12.57 -25.15 -23.93
N GLN A 293 -13.17 -26.15 -23.29
CA GLN A 293 -13.95 -25.96 -22.07
C GLN A 293 -13.11 -25.38 -20.93
N LEU A 294 -11.80 -25.67 -20.90
CA LEU A 294 -10.87 -25.16 -19.91
C LEU A 294 -10.19 -23.85 -20.33
N ARG A 295 -10.53 -23.27 -21.49
CA ARG A 295 -9.90 -22.07 -22.05
C ARG A 295 -10.82 -20.84 -21.97
N GLN A 296 -11.44 -20.59 -20.83
CA GLN A 296 -12.47 -19.54 -20.71
C GLN A 296 -11.85 -18.14 -20.57
N THR A 297 -11.12 -17.90 -19.47
CA THR A 297 -10.52 -16.58 -19.21
C THR A 297 -9.16 -16.72 -18.56
N LEU A 298 -8.23 -15.83 -18.90
CA LEU A 298 -6.94 -15.69 -18.23
C LEU A 298 -6.88 -14.34 -17.54
N THR A 299 -6.34 -14.31 -16.32
CA THR A 299 -6.19 -13.06 -15.57
C THR A 299 -4.76 -12.89 -15.14
N TRP A 300 -4.15 -11.75 -15.47
CA TRP A 300 -2.75 -11.46 -15.16
C TRP A 300 -2.62 -10.10 -14.49
N ASP A 301 -1.47 -9.84 -13.86
CA ASP A 301 -1.16 -8.52 -13.34
C ASP A 301 -0.90 -7.50 -14.48
N ARG A 302 -0.89 -6.20 -14.16
CA ARG A 302 -0.62 -5.14 -15.16
C ARG A 302 0.88 -4.91 -15.38
N GLY A 303 1.66 -6.00 -15.38
CA GLY A 303 3.07 -5.99 -15.69
C GLY A 303 3.33 -5.68 -17.18
N LYS A 304 4.57 -5.29 -17.50
CA LYS A 304 4.98 -5.02 -18.89
C LYS A 304 5.06 -6.31 -19.72
N GLU A 305 5.22 -7.42 -19.05
CA GLU A 305 5.21 -8.80 -19.56
C GLU A 305 3.89 -9.21 -20.22
N LEU A 306 2.79 -8.49 -20.03
CA LEU A 306 1.51 -8.77 -20.70
C LEU A 306 1.05 -7.62 -21.62
N ALA A 307 1.99 -6.76 -22.05
CA ALA A 307 1.67 -5.67 -22.97
C ALA A 307 1.01 -6.15 -24.28
N GLN A 308 1.23 -7.40 -24.69
CA GLN A 308 0.68 -8.01 -25.90
C GLN A 308 -0.57 -8.91 -25.65
N HIS A 309 -1.29 -8.73 -24.54
CA HIS A 309 -2.51 -9.49 -24.21
C HIS A 309 -3.59 -9.50 -25.31
N ALA A 310 -3.75 -8.40 -26.06
CA ALA A 310 -4.68 -8.35 -27.19
C ALA A 310 -4.31 -9.38 -28.26
N ARG A 311 -3.02 -9.53 -28.55
CA ARG A 311 -2.51 -10.55 -29.47
C ARG A 311 -2.65 -11.95 -28.89
N LEU A 312 -2.37 -12.11 -27.60
CA LEU A 312 -2.59 -13.38 -26.88
C LEU A 312 -4.05 -13.85 -26.99
N THR A 313 -5.01 -12.93 -26.84
CA THR A 313 -6.45 -13.23 -26.96
C THR A 313 -6.79 -13.74 -28.36
N ILE A 314 -6.22 -13.11 -29.40
CA ILE A 314 -6.40 -13.53 -30.80
C ILE A 314 -5.78 -14.92 -31.04
N ASP A 315 -4.55 -15.13 -30.58
CA ASP A 315 -3.80 -16.37 -30.88
C ASP A 315 -4.33 -17.59 -30.08
N THR A 316 -4.95 -17.37 -28.91
CA THR A 316 -5.39 -18.47 -28.02
C THR A 316 -6.90 -18.61 -27.89
N SER A 317 -7.68 -17.67 -28.41
CA SER A 317 -9.12 -17.53 -28.16
C SER A 317 -9.51 -17.39 -26.69
N VAL A 318 -8.55 -17.20 -25.77
CA VAL A 318 -8.80 -16.99 -24.33
C VAL A 318 -9.00 -15.51 -24.07
N ARG A 319 -10.07 -15.16 -23.36
CA ARG A 319 -10.32 -13.77 -22.94
C ARG A 319 -9.37 -13.37 -21.81
N VAL A 320 -8.53 -12.35 -22.03
CA VAL A 320 -7.53 -11.82 -21.06
C VAL A 320 -8.00 -10.55 -20.38
#